data_AF-A0A1J3HCF7-F1
#
_entry.id   AF-A0A1J3HCF7-F1
#
_cell.length_a   1.000
_cell.length_b   1.000
_cell.length_c   1.000
_cell.angle_alpha   90.00
_cell.angle_beta   90.00
_cell.angle_gamma   90.00
#
_symmetry.space_group_name_H-M   'P 1'
#
loop_
_entity.id
_entity.type
_entity.pdbx_description
1 polymer ?
#
loop_
_entity_poly.entity_id
_entity_poly.type
_entity_poly.pdbx_seq_one_letter_code
_entity_poly.pdbx_strand_id
1 'polypeptide(L)'
;NFKLILFSFDKGPLIPIPATLSRFLCFTCFPIKAQQNSKSQNHLPIFVFAIKVGIFGVLLHLYRYRQNLSPVLLSGLYFVHLYLEIEIILTFVKVLVFISLGCDLEPQSNKPYLATSLQDFWGRRWNLMVPAILRPAVYAPMRRVSERRMSSGWALFPGILAAFVVSGLVHELL
;
A
#
# COMPACT_ATOMS: atom_id res chain seq x y z
N ASN A 1 -1.48 -14.69 9.87
CA ASN A 1 -1.18 -14.01 8.59
C ASN A 1 -2.45 -13.99 7.72
N PHE A 2 -3.00 -12.81 7.41
CA PHE A 2 -4.25 -12.68 6.63
C PHE A 2 -4.18 -13.28 5.22
N LYS A 3 -3.01 -13.26 4.57
CA LYS A 3 -2.84 -13.82 3.23
C LYS A 3 -3.05 -15.33 3.22
N LEU A 4 -2.53 -16.04 4.23
CA LEU A 4 -2.72 -17.49 4.39
C LEU A 4 -4.16 -17.86 4.73
N ILE A 5 -4.81 -17.07 5.61
CA ILE A 5 -6.23 -17.28 5.94
C ILE A 5 -7.08 -17.11 4.68
N LEU A 6 -6.83 -16.07 3.87
CA LEU A 6 -7.57 -15.88 2.62
C LEU A 6 -7.31 -17.03 1.63
N PHE A 7 -6.06 -17.48 1.54
CA PHE A 7 -5.66 -18.57 0.66
C PHE A 7 -6.39 -19.89 0.98
N SER A 8 -6.63 -20.21 2.26
CA SER A 8 -7.39 -21.42 2.64
C SER A 8 -8.87 -21.38 2.23
N PHE A 9 -9.39 -20.23 1.80
CA PHE A 9 -10.74 -20.06 1.26
C PHE A 9 -10.74 -19.74 -0.24
N ASP A 10 -9.67 -20.08 -0.96
CA ASP A 10 -9.47 -19.80 -2.37
C ASP A 10 -9.66 -18.30 -2.71
N LYS A 11 -9.17 -17.42 -1.81
CA LYS A 11 -9.23 -15.96 -1.95
C LYS A 11 -7.88 -15.29 -1.71
N GLY A 12 -7.80 -14.02 -2.08
CA GLY A 12 -6.72 -13.13 -1.67
C GLY A 12 -5.56 -13.04 -2.67
N PRO A 13 -4.46 -12.37 -2.28
CA PRO A 13 -3.40 -11.96 -3.21
C PRO A 13 -2.45 -13.09 -3.62
N LEU A 14 -2.57 -14.28 -3.01
CA LEU A 14 -1.76 -15.46 -3.34
C LEU A 14 -2.34 -16.30 -4.49
N ILE A 15 -3.44 -15.84 -5.10
CA ILE A 15 -4.11 -16.52 -6.21
C ILE A 15 -3.90 -15.70 -7.49
N PRO A 16 -3.43 -16.32 -8.59
CA PRO A 16 -3.07 -17.72 -8.75
C PRO A 16 -1.80 -18.10 -7.98
N ILE A 17 -1.66 -19.39 -7.67
CA ILE A 17 -0.54 -19.92 -6.88
C ILE A 17 0.80 -19.54 -7.56
N PRO A 18 1.75 -18.95 -6.83
CA PRO A 18 3.06 -18.63 -7.36
C PRO A 18 3.78 -19.88 -7.88
N ALA A 19 4.45 -19.75 -9.02
CA ALA A 19 5.10 -20.86 -9.71
C ALA A 19 6.23 -21.56 -8.92
N THR A 20 6.79 -20.92 -7.90
CA THR A 20 7.87 -21.46 -7.07
C THR A 20 7.61 -21.25 -5.59
N LEU A 21 8.16 -22.14 -4.75
CA LEU A 21 8.08 -22.02 -3.29
C LEU A 21 8.72 -20.72 -2.78
N SER A 22 9.83 -20.29 -3.38
CA SER A 22 10.49 -19.02 -3.02
C SER A 22 9.58 -17.82 -3.24
N ARG A 23 8.86 -17.77 -4.36
CA ARG A 23 7.86 -16.73 -4.63
C ARG A 23 6.68 -16.82 -3.68
N PHE A 24 6.21 -18.04 -3.37
CA PHE A 24 5.14 -18.24 -2.40
C PHE A 24 5.52 -17.71 -1.01
N LEU A 25 6.69 -18.08 -0.50
CA LEU A 25 7.18 -17.59 0.79
C LEU A 25 7.34 -16.06 0.79
N CYS A 26 7.95 -15.50 -0.26
CA CYS A 26 8.14 -14.05 -0.38
C CYS A 26 6.80 -13.29 -0.39
N PHE A 27 5.83 -13.74 -1.20
CA PHE A 27 4.52 -13.10 -1.28
C PHE A 27 3.66 -13.31 -0.03
N THR A 28 3.93 -14.35 0.74
CA THR A 28 3.25 -14.62 2.01
C THR A 28 3.82 -13.74 3.12
N CYS A 29 5.14 -13.62 3.22
CA CYS A 29 5.82 -12.88 4.27
C CYS A 29 5.80 -11.37 4.07
N PHE A 30 5.94 -10.90 2.83
CA PHE A 30 6.01 -9.48 2.53
C PHE A 30 4.71 -8.96 1.93
N PRO A 31 4.34 -7.69 2.15
CA PRO A 31 3.16 -7.05 1.56
C PRO A 31 3.38 -6.71 0.08
N ILE A 32 3.75 -7.69 -0.75
CA ILE A 32 4.00 -7.54 -2.19
C ILE A 32 3.08 -8.47 -3.00
N LYS A 33 2.89 -8.15 -4.29
CA LYS A 33 2.07 -8.92 -5.24
C LYS A 33 2.68 -8.82 -6.62
N ALA A 34 2.75 -9.96 -7.30
CA ALA A 34 3.22 -10.03 -8.68
C ALA A 34 2.25 -9.32 -9.63
N GLN A 35 2.81 -8.60 -10.59
CA GLN A 35 2.05 -8.03 -11.69
C GLN A 35 1.73 -9.12 -12.72
N GLN A 36 0.43 -9.40 -12.92
CA GLN A 36 -0.03 -10.44 -13.84
C GLN A 36 -0.17 -9.97 -15.29
N ASN A 37 -0.36 -8.68 -15.53
CA ASN A 37 -0.55 -8.12 -16.86
C ASN A 37 0.59 -7.19 -17.26
N SER A 38 1.31 -7.59 -18.31
CA SER A 38 2.42 -6.88 -18.95
C SER A 38 1.95 -5.77 -19.91
N LYS A 39 0.87 -5.04 -19.60
CA LYS A 39 0.57 -3.83 -20.36
C LYS A 39 1.60 -2.77 -19.99
N SER A 40 2.60 -2.66 -20.86
CA SER A 40 3.71 -1.71 -20.89
C SER A 40 3.47 -0.47 -20.03
N GLN A 41 4.08 -0.42 -18.85
CA GLN A 41 4.25 0.84 -18.16
C GLN A 41 5.53 1.49 -18.69
N ASN A 42 5.32 2.32 -19.72
CA ASN A 42 6.10 3.45 -20.22
C ASN A 42 7.58 3.54 -19.82
N HIS A 43 8.43 3.70 -20.83
CA HIS A 43 9.88 3.95 -20.83
C HIS A 43 10.39 5.20 -20.05
N LEU A 44 9.61 5.77 -19.12
CA LEU A 44 9.97 6.91 -18.27
C LEU A 44 10.25 6.61 -16.78
N PRO A 45 10.49 5.36 -16.30
CA PRO A 45 10.54 5.10 -14.86
C PRO A 45 11.79 5.70 -14.20
N ILE A 46 12.93 5.72 -14.90
CA ILE A 46 14.22 6.19 -14.36
C ILE A 46 14.20 7.70 -14.14
N PHE A 47 13.70 8.48 -15.10
CA PHE A 47 13.62 9.95 -14.96
C PHE A 47 12.69 10.35 -13.82
N VAL A 48 11.53 9.70 -13.71
CA VAL A 48 10.59 9.96 -12.61
C VAL A 48 11.21 9.61 -11.27
N PHE A 49 11.96 8.52 -11.19
CA PHE A 49 12.70 8.16 -9.98
C PHE A 49 13.80 9.18 -9.65
N ALA A 50 14.61 9.58 -10.63
CA ALA A 50 15.65 10.59 -10.45
C ALA A 50 15.09 11.93 -9.96
N ILE A 51 13.95 12.37 -10.51
CA ILE A 51 13.24 13.58 -10.03
C ILE A 51 12.84 13.42 -8.56
N LYS A 52 12.29 12.28 -8.15
CA LYS A 52 11.92 12.03 -6.74
C LYS A 52 13.12 12.07 -5.80
N VAL A 53 14.24 11.47 -6.20
CA VAL A 53 15.50 11.53 -5.44
C VAL A 53 16.02 12.96 -5.36
N GLY A 54 15.93 13.73 -6.44
CA GLY A 54 16.26 15.16 -6.46
C GLY A 54 15.40 15.98 -5.49
N ILE A 55 14.07 15.78 -5.52
CA ILE A 55 13.14 16.42 -4.59
C ILE A 55 13.46 16.03 -3.15
N PHE A 56 13.76 14.75 -2.89
CA PHE A 56 14.15 14.28 -1.57
C PHE A 56 15.41 14.99 -1.06
N GLY A 57 16.43 15.15 -1.91
CA GLY A 57 17.65 15.90 -1.59
C GLY A 57 17.37 17.37 -1.26
N VAL A 58 16.53 18.05 -2.04
CA VAL A 58 16.10 19.43 -1.75
C VAL A 58 15.37 19.50 -0.42
N LEU A 59 14.53 18.51 -0.12
CA LEU A 59 13.76 18.47 1.12
C LEU A 59 14.67 18.27 2.35
N LEU A 60 15.70 17.43 2.24
CA LEU A 60 16.75 17.31 3.26
C LEU A 60 17.51 18.63 3.48
N HIS A 61 17.79 19.37 2.41
CA HIS A 61 18.42 20.68 2.50
C HIS A 61 17.50 21.71 3.18
N LEU A 62 16.20 21.74 2.83
CA LEU A 62 15.20 22.60 3.48
C LEU A 62 15.10 22.34 4.98
N TYR A 63 15.32 21.10 5.42
CA TYR A 63 15.33 20.79 6.85
C TYR A 63 16.45 21.47 7.64
N ARG A 64 17.52 21.95 6.99
CA ARG A 64 18.53 22.78 7.65
C ARG A 64 17.96 24.11 8.15
N TYR A 65 16.88 24.58 7.53
CA TYR A 65 16.20 25.83 7.86
C TYR A 65 14.93 25.62 8.70
N ARG A 66 14.74 24.44 9.32
CA ARG A 66 13.52 24.10 10.07
C ARG A 66 13.09 25.14 11.09
N GLN A 67 14.04 25.78 11.76
CA GLN A 67 13.77 26.80 12.77
C GLN A 67 13.07 28.05 12.21
N ASN A 68 13.23 28.31 10.91
CA ASN A 68 12.66 29.48 10.23
C ASN A 68 11.34 29.18 9.52
N LEU A 69 10.91 27.90 9.49
CA LEU A 69 9.70 27.48 8.79
C LEU A 69 8.49 27.53 9.72
N SER A 70 7.34 27.92 9.18
CA SER A 70 6.08 27.87 9.93
C SER A 70 5.72 26.41 10.27
N PRO A 71 5.06 26.14 11.42
CA PRO A 71 4.68 24.79 11.82
C PRO A 71 3.84 24.05 10.76
N VAL A 72 2.94 24.77 10.06
CA VAL A 72 2.09 24.19 9.01
C VAL A 72 2.92 23.74 7.80
N LEU A 73 3.87 24.58 7.36
CA LEU A 73 4.79 24.22 6.27
C LEU A 73 5.64 23.02 6.66
N LEU A 74 6.12 23.00 7.91
CA LEU A 74 6.92 21.91 8.44
C LEU A 74 6.15 20.58 8.44
N SER A 75 4.88 20.57 8.88
CA SER A 75 4.00 19.39 8.79
C SER A 75 3.85 18.92 7.35
N GLY A 76 3.60 19.83 6.41
CA GLY A 76 3.53 19.51 4.97
C GLY A 76 4.82 18.86 4.45
N LEU A 77 5.98 19.38 4.82
CA LEU A 77 7.28 18.80 4.46
C LEU A 77 7.47 17.39 5.02
N TYR A 78 7.05 17.12 6.26
CA TYR A 78 7.10 15.77 6.84
C TYR A 78 6.23 14.77 6.05
N PHE A 79 5.03 15.17 5.63
CA PHE A 79 4.20 14.30 4.78
C PHE A 79 4.87 13.97 3.45
N VAL A 80 5.48 14.97 2.80
CA VAL A 80 6.21 14.76 1.54
C VAL A 80 7.44 13.89 1.76
N HIS A 81 8.19 14.09 2.84
CA HIS A 81 9.35 13.28 3.21
C HIS A 81 8.98 11.81 3.37
N LEU A 82 7.98 11.52 4.21
CA LEU A 82 7.51 10.17 4.49
C LEU A 82 7.02 9.47 3.22
N TYR A 83 6.28 10.18 2.38
CA TYR A 83 5.84 9.64 1.09
C TYR A 83 7.02 9.27 0.18
N LEU A 84 7.98 10.19 0.01
CA LEU A 84 9.14 9.96 -0.85
C LEU A 84 10.04 8.85 -0.32
N GLU A 85 10.28 8.81 0.99
CA GLU A 85 11.08 7.77 1.64
C GLU A 85 10.48 6.38 1.39
N ILE A 86 9.18 6.21 1.69
CA ILE A 86 8.46 4.95 1.43
C ILE A 86 8.53 4.58 -0.05
N GLU A 87 8.30 5.53 -0.95
CA GLU A 87 8.31 5.28 -2.39
C GLU A 87 9.69 4.86 -2.91
N ILE A 88 10.76 5.50 -2.42
CA ILE A 88 12.14 5.18 -2.77
C ILE A 88 12.49 3.76 -2.28
N ILE A 89 12.23 3.45 -1.00
CA ILE A 89 12.48 2.13 -0.42
C ILE A 89 11.73 1.04 -1.18
N LEU A 90 10.45 1.24 -1.48
CA LEU A 90 9.65 0.27 -2.22
C LEU A 90 10.12 0.08 -3.66
N THR A 91 10.66 1.13 -4.29
CA THR A 91 11.29 1.01 -5.62
C THR A 91 12.55 0.14 -5.54
N PHE A 92 13.39 0.32 -4.51
CA PHE A 92 14.54 -0.55 -4.27
C PHE A 92 14.12 -2.01 -4.02
N VAL A 93 13.12 -2.24 -3.18
CA VAL A 93 12.57 -3.59 -2.94
C VAL A 93 12.04 -4.22 -4.23
N LYS A 94 11.35 -3.44 -5.08
CA LYS A 94 10.87 -3.90 -6.39
C LYS A 94 12.01 -4.35 -7.29
N VAL A 95 13.09 -3.57 -7.37
CA VAL A 95 14.29 -3.94 -8.16
C VAL A 95 14.94 -5.21 -7.59
N LEU A 96 15.09 -5.31 -6.27
CA LEU A 96 15.66 -6.48 -5.62
C LEU A 96 14.82 -7.75 -5.88
N VAL A 97 13.51 -7.65 -5.78
CA VAL A 97 12.58 -8.76 -6.08
C VAL A 97 12.63 -9.13 -7.55
N PHE A 98 12.73 -8.15 -8.45
CA PHE A 98 12.87 -8.41 -9.88
C PHE A 98 14.15 -9.20 -10.19
N ILE A 99 15.29 -8.80 -9.61
CA ILE A 99 16.57 -9.49 -9.81
C ILE A 99 16.56 -10.90 -9.20
N SER A 100 16.00 -11.06 -8.00
CA SER A 100 16.04 -12.33 -7.25
C SER A 100 14.98 -13.35 -7.68
N LEU A 101 13.75 -12.90 -7.95
CA LEU A 101 12.60 -13.77 -8.26
C LEU A 101 12.17 -13.71 -9.72
N GLY A 102 12.74 -12.81 -10.53
CA GLY A 102 12.44 -12.69 -11.96
C GLY A 102 10.99 -12.30 -12.24
N CYS A 103 10.35 -11.57 -11.32
CA CYS A 103 8.96 -11.14 -11.46
C CYS A 103 8.82 -9.65 -11.17
N ASP A 104 7.91 -8.99 -11.90
CA ASP A 104 7.59 -7.60 -11.64
C ASP A 104 6.54 -7.50 -10.54
N LEU A 105 6.64 -6.45 -9.72
CA LEU A 105 5.71 -6.17 -8.63
C LEU A 105 4.71 -5.08 -9.02
N GLU A 106 3.46 -5.27 -8.59
CA GLU A 106 2.46 -4.21 -8.65
C GLU A 106 2.93 -2.98 -7.85
N PRO A 107 2.61 -1.77 -8.34
CA PRO A 107 2.91 -0.56 -7.60
C PRO A 107 2.17 -0.56 -6.25
N GLN A 108 2.88 -0.19 -5.19
CA GLN A 108 2.33 -0.12 -3.84
C GLN A 108 1.43 1.09 -3.63
N SER A 109 1.58 2.14 -4.43
CA SER A 109 0.74 3.33 -4.41
C SER A 109 0.39 3.77 -5.83
N ASN A 110 -0.73 4.47 -5.98
CA ASN A 110 -1.23 5.01 -7.24
C ASN A 110 -1.48 6.51 -7.10
N LYS A 111 -0.41 7.30 -7.23
CA LYS A 111 -0.42 8.78 -7.20
C LYS A 111 -1.32 9.32 -6.07
N PRO A 112 -0.96 9.06 -4.79
CA PRO A 112 -1.82 9.37 -3.64
C PRO A 112 -2.16 10.86 -3.50
N TYR A 113 -1.29 11.74 -3.98
CA TYR A 113 -1.49 13.19 -4.01
C TYR A 113 -2.62 13.64 -4.97
N LEU A 114 -3.15 12.77 -5.83
CA LEU A 114 -4.31 13.04 -6.69
C LEU A 114 -5.64 12.57 -6.09
N ALA A 115 -5.67 12.20 -4.81
CA ALA A 115 -6.89 11.75 -4.15
C ALA A 115 -7.92 12.90 -4.05
N THR A 116 -9.18 12.59 -4.38
CA THR A 116 -10.31 13.55 -4.26
C THR A 116 -11.08 13.41 -2.94
N SER A 117 -10.80 12.36 -2.16
CA SER A 117 -11.39 12.12 -0.85
C SER A 117 -10.51 11.21 0.00
N LEU A 118 -10.76 11.15 1.32
CA LEU A 118 -10.07 10.22 2.23
C LEU A 118 -10.31 8.75 1.85
N GLN A 119 -11.52 8.44 1.37
CA GLN A 119 -11.84 7.09 0.89
C GLN A 119 -11.03 6.74 -0.36
N ASP A 120 -10.85 7.69 -1.28
CA ASP A 120 -10.06 7.49 -2.49
C ASP A 120 -8.57 7.33 -2.15
N PHE A 121 -8.07 8.16 -1.22
CA PHE A 121 -6.70 8.06 -0.70
C PHE A 121 -6.42 6.68 -0.09
N TRP A 122 -7.13 6.31 0.99
CA TRP A 122 -6.87 5.07 1.74
C TRP A 122 -7.34 3.81 1.03
N GLY A 123 -8.34 3.92 0.16
CA GLY A 123 -8.93 2.76 -0.51
C GLY A 123 -8.25 2.41 -1.84
N ARG A 124 -7.78 3.39 -2.60
CA ARG A 124 -7.46 3.17 -4.03
C ARG A 124 -6.11 3.71 -4.45
N ARG A 125 -5.42 4.47 -3.60
CA ARG A 125 -4.19 5.16 -3.99
C ARG A 125 -3.02 4.96 -3.02
N TRP A 126 -3.28 4.88 -1.73
CA TRP A 126 -2.24 4.66 -0.73
C TRP A 126 -2.15 3.19 -0.36
N ASN A 127 -0.92 2.65 -0.33
CA ASN A 127 -0.59 1.30 0.15
C ASN A 127 -1.58 0.22 -0.32
N LEU A 128 -1.70 0.00 -1.63
CA LEU A 128 -2.73 -0.82 -2.28
C LEU A 128 -2.78 -2.26 -1.78
N MET A 129 -1.67 -2.77 -1.23
CA MET A 129 -1.62 -4.09 -0.62
C MET A 129 -2.53 -4.21 0.60
N VAL A 130 -2.55 -3.20 1.47
CA VAL A 130 -3.34 -3.23 2.71
C VAL A 130 -4.84 -3.34 2.44
N PRO A 131 -5.49 -2.47 1.62
CA PRO A 131 -6.89 -2.64 1.30
C PRO A 131 -7.14 -3.89 0.45
N ALA A 132 -6.19 -4.38 -0.36
CA ALA A 132 -6.34 -5.64 -1.07
C ALA A 132 -6.43 -6.86 -0.13
N ILE A 133 -5.81 -6.79 1.05
CA ILE A 133 -5.87 -7.83 2.09
C ILE A 133 -7.07 -7.60 3.02
N LEU A 134 -7.21 -6.40 3.58
CA LEU A 134 -8.22 -6.09 4.59
C LEU A 134 -9.65 -6.09 4.03
N ARG A 135 -9.85 -5.76 2.74
CA ARG A 135 -11.19 -5.84 2.12
C ARG A 135 -11.79 -7.23 2.20
N PRO A 136 -11.14 -8.28 1.65
CA PRO A 136 -11.68 -9.64 1.73
C PRO A 136 -11.51 -10.27 3.13
N ALA A 137 -10.50 -9.89 3.92
CA ALA A 137 -10.24 -10.53 5.21
C ALA A 137 -11.08 -9.97 6.37
N VAL A 138 -11.41 -8.68 6.34
CA VAL A 138 -12.04 -7.98 7.48
C VAL A 138 -13.32 -7.29 7.07
N TYR A 139 -13.25 -6.36 6.10
CA TYR A 139 -14.40 -5.53 5.72
C TYR A 139 -15.56 -6.36 5.19
N ALA A 140 -15.34 -7.25 4.21
CA ALA A 140 -16.40 -8.01 3.58
C ALA A 140 -17.09 -9.01 4.54
N PRO A 141 -16.34 -9.80 5.35
CA PRO A 141 -16.96 -10.62 6.40
C PRO A 141 -17.77 -9.79 7.40
N MET A 142 -17.20 -8.68 7.90
CA MET A 142 -17.87 -7.84 8.89
C MET A 142 -19.16 -7.23 8.33
N ARG A 143 -19.10 -6.69 7.12
CA ARG A 143 -20.27 -6.15 6.42
C ARG A 143 -21.37 -7.20 6.27
N ARG A 144 -21.04 -8.42 5.83
CA ARG A 144 -22.03 -9.50 5.69
C ARG A 144 -22.70 -9.87 7.00
N VAL A 145 -21.95 -9.85 8.11
CA VAL A 145 -22.52 -10.10 9.45
C VAL A 145 -23.44 -8.95 9.85
N SER A 146 -23.04 -7.70 9.60
CA SER A 146 -23.86 -6.51 9.90
C SER A 146 -25.13 -6.42 9.05
N GLU A 147 -25.08 -6.82 7.77
CA GLU A 147 -26.24 -6.85 6.87
C GLU A 147 -27.35 -7.81 7.36
N ARG A 148 -27.01 -8.82 8.18
CA ARG A 148 -28.03 -9.69 8.81
C ARG A 148 -28.84 -8.99 9.89
N ARG A 149 -28.33 -7.90 10.46
CA ARG A 149 -28.94 -7.20 11.61
C ARG A 149 -29.34 -5.76 11.31
N MET A 150 -28.83 -5.17 10.23
CA MET A 150 -28.99 -3.76 9.90
C MET A 150 -29.20 -3.61 8.39
N SER A 151 -29.79 -2.49 7.96
CA SER A 151 -29.94 -2.21 6.53
C SER A 151 -28.58 -1.99 5.86
N SER A 152 -28.51 -2.21 4.54
CA SER A 152 -27.25 -2.27 3.80
C SER A 152 -26.39 -1.01 3.94
N GLY A 153 -27.00 0.18 4.08
CA GLY A 153 -26.27 1.43 4.33
C GLY A 153 -25.58 1.47 5.70
N TRP A 154 -26.27 1.04 6.76
CA TRP A 154 -25.71 1.00 8.11
C TRP A 154 -24.66 -0.09 8.28
N ALA A 155 -24.76 -1.18 7.54
CA ALA A 155 -23.77 -2.26 7.55
C ALA A 155 -22.40 -1.86 6.97
N LEU A 156 -22.30 -0.75 6.24
CA LEU A 156 -21.02 -0.21 5.75
C LEU A 156 -20.13 0.26 6.90
N PHE A 157 -20.71 0.91 7.92
CA PHE A 157 -19.94 1.53 9.01
C PHE A 157 -19.18 0.51 9.87
N PRO A 158 -19.79 -0.58 10.37
CA PRO A 158 -19.06 -1.60 11.11
C PRO A 158 -17.94 -2.22 10.30
N GLY A 159 -18.15 -2.44 9.00
CA GLY A 159 -17.12 -2.98 8.11
C GLY A 159 -15.92 -2.05 7.98
N ILE A 160 -16.16 -0.75 7.79
CA ILE A 160 -15.10 0.27 7.71
C ILE A 160 -14.37 0.37 9.06
N LEU A 161 -15.12 0.50 10.16
CA LEU A 161 -14.56 0.62 11.50
C LEU A 161 -13.66 -0.58 11.83
N ALA A 162 -14.15 -1.81 11.58
CA ALA A 162 -13.36 -3.02 11.82
C ALA A 162 -12.07 -3.04 10.98
N ALA A 163 -12.14 -2.65 9.71
CA ALA A 163 -10.95 -2.59 8.86
C ALA A 163 -9.91 -1.58 9.38
N PHE A 164 -10.34 -0.40 9.83
CA PHE A 164 -9.45 0.61 10.41
C PHE A 164 -8.87 0.17 11.75
N VAL A 165 -9.67 -0.42 12.64
CA VAL A 165 -9.21 -0.95 13.93
C VAL A 165 -8.17 -2.04 13.73
N VAL A 166 -8.46 -3.02 12.87
CA VAL A 166 -7.49 -4.10 12.57
C VAL A 166 -6.22 -3.53 11.93
N SER A 167 -6.34 -2.55 11.03
CA SER A 167 -5.17 -1.89 10.45
C SER A 167 -4.31 -1.20 11.52
N GLY A 168 -4.94 -0.45 12.44
CA GLY A 168 -4.24 0.22 13.55
C GLY A 168 -3.57 -0.76 14.50
N LEU A 169 -4.25 -1.85 14.86
CA LEU A 169 -3.67 -2.90 15.72
C LEU A 169 -2.47 -3.59 15.07
N VAL A 170 -2.49 -3.80 13.75
CA VAL A 170 -1.33 -4.36 13.03
C VAL A 170 -0.15 -3.38 13.04
N HIS A 171 -0.40 -2.08 12.97
CA HIS A 171 0.66 -1.07 13.09
C HIS A 171 1.27 -1.02 14.49
N GLU A 172 0.48 -1.25 15.55
CA GLU A 172 0.98 -1.27 16.93
C GLU A 172 1.80 -2.54 17.25
N LEU A 173 1.48 -3.66 16.58
CA LEU A 173 2.13 -4.95 16.81
C LEU A 173 3.49 -5.08 16.08
N LEU A 174 3.72 -4.29 15.04
CA LEU A 174 4.91 -4.34 14.17
C LEU A 174 5.94 -3.30 14.57
#